data_AF-A0A0D0AS66-F1
#
_entry.id   AF-A0A0D0AS66-F1
#
_cell.length_a   1.000
_cell.length_b   1.000
_cell.length_c   1.000
_cell.angle_alpha   90.00
_cell.angle_beta   90.00
_cell.angle_gamma   90.00
#
_symmetry.space_group_name_H-M   'P 1'
#
loop_
_entity.id
_entity.type
_entity.pdbx_description
1 polymer ?
#
loop_
_entity_poly.entity_id
_entity_poly.type
_entity_poly.pdbx_seq_one_letter_code
_entity_poly.pdbx_strand_id
1 'polypeptide(L)'
;MVGIRDGFRLGVSSSILSTFLPPNHKSALDNSDIINAHIDKEHTASIYSDPYDPALFEQLFGPFRSSPLGVVFNPNSSKSCLIQDHSFPCNNSTLLLWTWIVLFCKPNKGVLGQRF
;
A
#
# COMPACT_ATOMS: atom_id res chain seq x y z
N MET A 1 -9.25 1.24 24.30
CA MET A 1 -7.78 1.23 24.35
C MET A 1 -7.31 0.38 23.19
N VAL A 2 -6.67 0.97 22.19
CA VAL A 2 -6.10 0.26 21.03
C VAL A 2 -4.60 0.20 21.27
N GLY A 3 -4.02 -0.99 21.20
CA GLY A 3 -2.62 -1.25 21.55
C GLY A 3 -2.04 -2.34 20.66
N ILE A 4 -0.76 -2.67 20.86
CA ILE A 4 -0.02 -3.61 19.99
C ILE A 4 -0.75 -4.96 19.78
N ARG A 5 -1.52 -5.42 20.77
CA ARG A 5 -2.27 -6.68 20.71
C ARG A 5 -3.64 -6.57 20.05
N ASP A 6 -4.24 -5.38 20.09
CA ASP A 6 -5.61 -5.13 19.63
C ASP A 6 -5.65 -4.34 18.30
N GLY A 7 -4.47 -4.13 17.71
CA GLY A 7 -4.28 -3.30 16.54
C GLY A 7 -4.30 -1.81 16.86
N PHE A 8 -3.98 -1.00 15.86
CA PHE A 8 -4.14 0.45 15.94
C PHE A 8 -5.37 0.82 15.12
N ARG A 9 -6.26 1.64 15.69
CA ARG A 9 -7.34 2.25 14.90
C ARG A 9 -6.70 3.27 13.99
N LEU A 10 -6.50 2.87 12.73
CA LEU A 10 -6.02 3.75 11.65
C LEU A 10 -7.05 4.83 11.28
N GLY A 11 -8.18 4.90 12.00
CA GLY A 11 -9.07 6.05 11.99
C GLY A 11 -10.05 6.10 10.81
N VAL A 12 -10.14 5.04 10.02
CA VAL A 12 -11.20 4.86 9.02
C VAL A 12 -12.57 4.83 9.71
N SER A 13 -13.36 5.88 9.52
CA SER A 13 -14.73 5.99 10.02
C SER A 13 -15.79 5.87 8.93
N SER A 14 -15.37 5.88 7.66
CA SER A 14 -16.23 5.76 6.48
C SER A 14 -15.88 4.52 5.66
N SER A 15 -16.89 3.80 5.20
CA SER A 15 -16.74 2.73 4.21
C SER A 15 -16.19 3.27 2.89
N ILE A 16 -15.31 2.52 2.24
CA ILE A 16 -14.80 2.85 0.90
C ILE A 16 -15.94 2.57 -0.10
N LEU A 17 -16.42 3.62 -0.78
CA LEU A 17 -17.58 3.52 -1.69
C LEU A 17 -17.18 3.32 -3.15
N SER A 18 -15.95 3.66 -3.51
CA SER A 18 -15.43 3.58 -4.88
C SER A 18 -13.93 3.34 -4.87
N THR A 19 -13.43 2.63 -5.88
CA THR A 19 -12.00 2.44 -6.04
C THR A 19 -11.28 3.74 -6.37
N PHE A 20 -10.13 3.97 -5.74
CA PHE A 20 -9.28 5.15 -5.97
C PHE A 20 -7.84 4.73 -6.24
N LEU A 21 -7.40 4.92 -7.49
CA LEU A 21 -6.07 4.56 -7.97
C LEU A 21 -5.33 5.80 -8.47
N PRO A 22 -4.71 6.58 -7.57
CA PRO A 22 -3.97 7.76 -7.97
C PRO A 22 -2.69 7.37 -8.75
N PRO A 23 -2.24 8.23 -9.69
CA PRO A 23 -0.97 8.00 -10.37
C PRO A 23 0.20 8.09 -9.39
N ASN A 24 1.26 7.34 -9.66
CA ASN A 24 2.50 7.41 -8.89
C ASN A 24 3.17 8.79 -9.01
N HIS A 25 3.96 9.16 -8.00
CA HIS A 25 4.73 10.40 -8.02
C HIS A 25 5.73 10.40 -9.16
N LYS A 26 6.03 11.59 -9.68
CA LYS A 26 7.02 11.76 -10.75
C LYS A 26 8.37 11.10 -10.41
N SER A 27 8.81 11.16 -9.16
CA SER A 27 10.06 10.52 -8.74
C SER A 27 10.06 9.00 -8.90
N ALA A 28 8.92 8.33 -8.77
CA ALA A 28 8.81 6.90 -9.07
C ALA A 28 8.80 6.61 -10.56
N LEU A 29 8.14 7.46 -11.36
CA LEU A 29 8.11 7.31 -12.82
C LEU A 29 9.50 7.51 -13.43
N ASP A 30 10.23 8.52 -12.96
CA ASP A 30 11.57 8.86 -13.43
C ASP A 30 12.63 7.83 -12.98
N ASN A 31 12.34 7.00 -11.96
CA ASN A 31 13.26 6.01 -11.38
C ASN A 31 12.60 4.62 -11.27
N SER A 32 11.95 4.17 -12.36
CA SER A 32 11.20 2.92 -12.39
C SER A 32 12.07 1.68 -12.14
N ASP A 33 13.35 1.74 -12.49
CA ASP A 33 14.34 0.70 -12.23
C ASP A 33 14.52 0.43 -10.73
N ILE A 34 14.59 1.49 -9.92
CA ILE A 34 14.68 1.39 -8.45
C ILE A 34 13.41 0.76 -7.88
N ILE A 35 12.25 1.15 -8.40
CA ILE A 35 10.96 0.60 -7.98
C ILE A 35 10.88 -0.89 -8.31
N ASN A 36 11.21 -1.28 -9.54
CA ASN A 36 11.18 -2.68 -9.97
C ASN A 36 12.16 -3.53 -9.16
N ALA A 37 13.39 -3.05 -8.96
CA ALA A 37 14.38 -3.75 -8.15
C ALA A 37 13.92 -3.95 -6.69
N HIS A 38 13.19 -2.97 -6.13
CA HIS A 38 12.59 -3.12 -4.80
C HIS A 38 11.48 -4.17 -4.82
N ILE A 39 10.54 -4.10 -5.76
CA ILE A 39 9.44 -5.06 -5.89
C ILE A 39 9.96 -6.48 -6.08
N ASP A 40 10.93 -6.68 -6.97
CA ASP A 40 11.51 -8.01 -7.25
C ASP A 40 12.19 -8.59 -6.00
N LYS A 41 12.87 -7.74 -5.23
CA LYS A 41 13.48 -8.15 -3.96
C LYS A 41 12.42 -8.59 -2.95
N GLU A 42 11.36 -7.81 -2.77
CA GLU A 42 10.28 -8.13 -1.83
C GLU A 42 9.44 -9.35 -2.30
N HIS A 43 9.29 -9.53 -3.61
CA HIS A 43 8.67 -10.70 -4.23
C HIS A 43 9.51 -11.97 -4.02
N THR A 44 10.83 -11.88 -4.23
CA THR A 44 11.78 -12.97 -3.96
C THR A 44 11.75 -13.38 -2.49
N ALA A 45 11.58 -12.40 -1.59
CA ALA A 45 11.41 -12.63 -0.15
C ALA A 45 10.02 -13.18 0.21
N SER A 46 9.11 -13.36 -0.75
CA SER A 46 7.71 -13.74 -0.57
C SER A 46 6.93 -12.80 0.37
N ILE A 47 7.38 -11.55 0.49
CA ILE A 47 6.73 -10.51 1.28
C ILE A 47 5.57 -9.93 0.47
N TYR A 48 5.77 -9.73 -0.83
CA TYR A 48 4.74 -9.28 -1.76
C TYR A 48 4.11 -10.48 -2.49
N SER A 49 2.80 -10.41 -2.74
CA SER A 49 2.16 -11.31 -3.70
C SER A 49 2.38 -10.83 -5.13
N ASP A 50 2.04 -11.70 -6.07
CA ASP A 50 1.88 -11.31 -7.47
C ASP A 50 0.88 -10.14 -7.60
N PRO A 51 1.08 -9.25 -8.58
CA PRO A 51 0.16 -8.16 -8.85
C PRO A 51 -1.21 -8.70 -9.26
N TYR A 52 -2.26 -8.07 -8.74
CA TYR A 52 -3.63 -8.33 -9.18
C TYR A 52 -4.02 -7.33 -10.27
N ASP A 53 -4.82 -7.80 -11.22
CA ASP A 53 -5.59 -6.90 -12.07
C ASP A 53 -6.56 -6.06 -11.19
N PRO A 54 -6.59 -4.73 -11.33
CA PRO A 54 -7.43 -3.88 -10.48
C PRO A 54 -8.92 -4.21 -10.53
N ALA A 55 -9.45 -4.58 -11.70
CA ALA A 55 -10.88 -4.89 -11.85
C ALA A 55 -11.22 -6.22 -11.18
N LEU A 56 -10.37 -7.23 -11.36
CA LEU A 56 -10.51 -8.50 -10.65
C LEU A 56 -10.40 -8.30 -9.13
N PHE A 57 -9.48 -7.46 -8.68
CA PHE A 57 -9.30 -7.17 -7.26
C PHE A 57 -10.56 -6.54 -6.65
N GLU A 58 -11.10 -5.51 -7.29
CA GLU A 58 -12.35 -4.88 -6.85
C GLU A 58 -13.53 -5.84 -6.85
N GLN A 59 -13.61 -6.73 -7.85
CA GLN A 59 -14.65 -7.76 -7.89
C GLN A 59 -14.58 -8.73 -6.70
N LEU A 60 -13.37 -9.11 -6.27
CA LEU A 60 -13.16 -10.09 -5.21
C LEU A 60 -13.26 -9.49 -3.80
N PHE A 61 -12.78 -8.27 -3.60
CA PHE A 61 -12.60 -7.67 -2.29
C PHE A 61 -13.44 -6.40 -2.06
N GLY A 62 -14.10 -5.91 -3.10
CA GLY A 62 -14.83 -4.65 -3.09
C GLY A 62 -13.94 -3.42 -3.37
N PRO A 63 -14.53 -2.22 -3.29
CA PRO A 63 -13.83 -0.98 -3.56
C PRO A 63 -12.58 -0.79 -2.68
N PHE A 64 -11.49 -0.34 -3.29
CA PHE A 64 -10.20 -0.21 -2.60
C PHE A 64 -9.48 1.08 -2.97
N ARG A 65 -8.46 1.46 -2.20
CA ARG A 65 -7.63 2.61 -2.55
C ARG A 65 -6.17 2.18 -2.58
N SER A 66 -5.44 2.64 -3.59
CA SER A 66 -3.99 2.55 -3.60
C SER A 66 -3.37 3.87 -3.17
N SER A 67 -2.11 3.78 -2.75
CA SER A 67 -1.28 4.93 -2.41
C SER A 67 -0.25 5.13 -3.51
N PRO A 68 0.02 6.36 -3.98
CA PRO A 68 1.09 6.63 -4.91
C PRO A 68 2.44 6.15 -4.35
N LEU A 69 3.26 5.59 -5.22
CA LEU A 69 4.65 5.31 -4.93
C LEU A 69 5.52 6.51 -5.29
N GLY A 70 6.63 6.65 -4.59
CA GLY A 70 7.70 7.62 -4.87
C GLY A 70 9.07 7.04 -4.57
N VAL A 71 10.11 7.73 -5.01
CA VAL A 71 11.50 7.45 -4.62
C VAL A 71 12.06 8.67 -3.91
N VAL A 72 12.75 8.43 -2.78
CA VAL A 72 13.52 9.43 -2.06
C VAL A 72 14.99 9.03 -2.07
N PHE A 73 15.86 10.00 -2.32
CA PHE A 73 17.29 9.84 -2.24
C PHE A 73 17.80 10.44 -0.95
N ASN A 74 18.60 9.68 -0.21
CA ASN A 74 19.26 10.22 0.96
C ASN A 74 20.48 11.06 0.50
N PRO A 75 20.56 12.35 0.81
CA PRO A 75 21.68 13.18 0.37
C PRO A 75 23.03 12.74 1.00
N ASN A 76 22.98 12.03 2.13
CA ASN A 76 24.15 11.60 2.89
C ASN A 76 24.53 10.13 2.62
N SER A 77 23.83 9.44 1.72
CA SER A 77 24.16 8.06 1.34
C SER A 77 23.69 7.73 -0.07
N SER A 78 24.40 6.89 -0.80
CA SER A 78 23.96 6.43 -2.13
C SER A 78 22.72 5.51 -2.13
N LYS A 79 21.98 5.45 -1.02
CA LYS A 79 20.78 4.62 -0.86
C LYS A 79 19.54 5.41 -1.27
N SER A 80 18.74 4.80 -2.13
CA SER A 80 17.37 5.21 -2.43
C SER A 80 16.38 4.44 -1.56
N CYS A 81 15.25 5.06 -1.26
CA CYS A 81 14.14 4.44 -0.55
C CYS A 81 12.86 4.59 -1.36
N LEU A 82 12.15 3.48 -1.55
CA LEU A 82 10.77 3.49 -2.01
C LEU A 82 9.89 4.07 -0.90
N ILE A 83 9.02 5.00 -1.25
CA ILE A 83 8.03 5.58 -0.34
C ILE A 83 6.63 5.26 -0.84
N GLN A 84 5.72 5.04 0.10
CA GLN A 84 4.30 4.91 -0.15
C GLN A 84 3.58 6.10 0.48
N ASP A 85 3.03 6.98 -0.36
CA ASP A 85 2.41 8.23 0.08
C ASP A 85 0.96 8.05 0.56
N HIS A 86 0.84 7.59 1.80
CA HIS A 86 -0.46 7.44 2.47
C HIS A 86 -1.17 8.77 2.77
N SER A 87 -0.52 9.92 2.52
CA SER A 87 -1.12 11.24 2.71
C SER A 87 -1.86 11.75 1.46
N PHE A 88 -1.75 11.04 0.34
CA PHE A 88 -2.35 11.45 -0.92
C PHE A 88 -3.87 11.19 -1.01
N PRO A 89 -4.66 12.11 -1.60
CA PRO A 89 -4.29 13.46 -2.05
C PRO A 89 -4.15 14.42 -0.86
N CYS A 90 -3.04 15.17 -0.83
CA CYS A 90 -2.86 16.22 0.15
C CYS A 90 -3.99 17.24 0.02
N ASN A 91 -4.55 17.66 1.15
CA ASN A 91 -5.52 18.77 1.26
C ASN A 91 -7.01 18.42 1.02
N ASN A 92 -7.43 17.16 1.13
CA ASN A 92 -8.85 16.82 1.28
C ASN A 92 -9.18 16.60 2.76
N SER A 93 -9.87 17.56 3.38
CA SER A 93 -10.20 17.57 4.82
C SER A 93 -11.02 16.34 5.27
N THR A 94 -11.64 15.64 4.33
CA THR A 94 -12.46 14.43 4.54
C THR A 94 -11.71 13.10 4.30
N LEU A 95 -10.45 13.12 3.82
CA LEU A 95 -9.69 11.91 3.47
C LEU A 95 -8.47 11.66 4.38
N LEU A 96 -8.27 12.45 5.44
CA LEU A 96 -7.11 12.41 6.34
C LEU A 96 -6.99 11.15 7.22
N LEU A 97 -7.74 10.09 6.95
CA LEU A 97 -7.73 8.90 7.79
C LEU A 97 -7.37 7.67 6.94
N TRP A 98 -6.05 7.51 6.84
CA TRP A 98 -5.25 6.31 6.58
C TRP A 98 -6.00 5.13 5.97
N THR A 99 -5.77 4.93 4.67
CA THR A 99 -6.25 3.75 3.95
C THR A 99 -5.16 2.69 3.82
N TRP A 100 -5.63 1.45 3.92
CA TRP A 100 -4.99 0.15 3.83
C TRP A 100 -3.68 0.09 3.05
N ILE A 101 -2.69 -0.55 3.66
CA ILE A 101 -1.56 -1.17 2.98
C ILE A 101 -2.15 -2.09 1.90
N VAL A 102 -2.00 -1.73 0.63
CA VAL A 102 -2.01 -2.73 -0.46
C VAL A 102 -0.56 -2.99 -0.84
N LEU A 103 0.14 -3.61 0.11
CA LEU A 103 1.18 -4.57 -0.15
C LEU A 103 0.60 -5.89 0.34
N PHE A 104 0.25 -6.77 -0.59
CA PHE A 104 -0.25 -8.09 -0.26
C PHE A 104 0.84 -8.88 0.47
N CYS A 105 0.80 -8.84 1.80
CA CYS A 105 1.42 -9.89 2.61
C CYS A 105 0.57 -11.15 2.43
N LYS A 106 1.20 -12.22 1.95
CA LYS A 106 0.59 -13.54 1.92
C LYS A 106 0.15 -13.91 3.35
N PRO A 107 -1.08 -14.40 3.59
CA PRO A 107 -1.37 -15.06 4.85
C PRO A 107 -0.45 -16.28 4.95
N ASN A 108 0.26 -16.37 6.07
CA ASN A 108 1.07 -17.51 6.43
C ASN A 108 0.17 -18.76 6.30
N LYS A 109 0.57 -19.74 5.48
CA LYS A 109 -0.21 -20.97 5.29
C LYS A 109 -0.16 -21.76 6.60
N GLY A 110 -1.08 -21.44 7.49
CA GLY A 110 -1.30 -22.08 8.78
C GLY A 110 -2.47 -21.40 9.45
N VAL A 111 -3.53 -22.17 9.68
CA VAL A 111 -4.81 -21.78 10.32
C VAL A 111 -5.88 -21.27 9.35
N LEU A 112 -6.54 -22.25 8.75
CA LEU A 112 -7.92 -22.15 8.30
C LEU A 112 -8.79 -21.78 9.52
N GLY A 113 -9.52 -20.67 9.42
CA GLY A 113 -10.64 -20.36 10.30
C GLY A 113 -10.38 -19.22 11.28
N GLN A 114 -10.81 -18.01 10.90
CA GLN A 114 -11.85 -17.30 11.64
C GLN A 114 -12.50 -16.22 10.77
N ARG A 115 -13.84 -16.16 10.86
CA ARG A 115 -14.72 -15.16 10.27
C ARG A 115 -14.37 -13.77 10.85
N PHE A 116 -14.52 -12.76 10.00
CA PHE A 116 -14.51 -11.33 10.36
C PHE A 116 -15.47 -11.01 11.51
#